data_AF-A0A1D7XPZ4-F1
#
_entry.id   AF-A0A1D7XPZ4-F1
#
_cell.length_a   1.000
_cell.length_b   1.000
_cell.length_c   1.000
_cell.angle_alpha   90.00
_cell.angle_beta   90.00
_cell.angle_gamma   90.00
#
_symmetry.space_group_name_H-M   'P 1'
#
loop_
_entity.id
_entity.type
_entity.pdbx_description
1 polymer ?
#
loop_
_entity_poly.entity_id
_entity_poly.type
_entity_poly.pdbx_seq_one_letter_code
_entity_poly.pdbx_strand_id
1 'polypeptide(L)'
;MKKILFTAVLCLFTLFVEAQENKFAANRSENAVALITSQMEISDADAEFIQQTLYNKYASNARKIRGKGLSEDEKKAVYKTASKETRQKLMTRFNREEVQKIIDLERKSFKK
;
A
#
# COMPACT_ATOMS: atom_id res chain seq x y z
N MET A 1 -8.66 3.79 48.98
CA MET A 1 -8.71 3.01 47.73
C MET A 1 -9.45 3.81 46.66
N LYS A 2 -8.74 4.37 45.68
CA LYS A 2 -9.31 4.82 44.40
C LYS A 2 -8.29 4.51 43.32
N LYS A 3 -8.69 3.65 42.38
CA LYS A 3 -7.88 3.09 41.30
C LYS A 3 -7.57 4.22 40.32
N ILE A 4 -6.29 4.55 40.12
CA ILE A 4 -5.89 5.46 39.05
C ILE A 4 -5.86 4.61 37.78
N LEU A 5 -6.83 4.88 36.90
CA LEU A 5 -6.99 4.22 35.61
C LEU A 5 -5.73 4.43 34.75
N PHE A 6 -5.27 3.35 34.12
CA PHE A 6 -4.33 3.38 33.01
C PHE A 6 -4.86 4.32 31.91
N THR A 7 -4.16 5.42 31.69
CA THR A 7 -4.48 6.37 30.63
C THR A 7 -3.78 5.88 29.36
N ALA A 8 -4.49 5.07 28.56
CA ALA A 8 -4.12 4.78 27.19
C ALA A 8 -4.41 6.02 26.34
N VAL A 9 -3.38 6.82 26.07
CA VAL A 9 -3.48 7.98 25.17
C VAL A 9 -2.18 8.10 24.38
N LEU A 10 -2.21 7.70 23.10
CA LEU A 10 -1.86 8.60 21.99
C LEU A 10 -2.18 7.95 20.62
N CYS A 11 -3.45 7.81 20.27
CA CYS A 11 -3.85 7.80 18.85
C CYS A 11 -3.85 9.25 18.35
N LEU A 12 -2.68 9.76 18.00
CA LEU A 12 -2.48 10.99 17.22
C LEU A 12 -1.74 10.48 15.97
N PHE A 13 -2.29 10.49 14.75
CA PHE A 13 -2.84 11.64 14.03
C PHE A 13 -3.97 11.20 13.08
N THR A 14 -5.20 11.65 13.30
CA THR A 14 -6.22 11.73 12.24
C THR A 14 -6.36 13.19 11.84
N LEU A 15 -5.41 13.71 11.07
CA LEU A 15 -5.54 15.03 10.47
C LEU A 15 -5.19 14.99 8.98
N PHE A 16 -6.22 15.33 8.18
CA PHE A 16 -6.22 15.67 6.74
C PHE A 16 -6.15 14.46 5.80
N VAL A 17 -7.08 14.18 4.88
CA VAL A 17 -7.93 15.02 4.01
C VAL A 17 -9.06 14.14 3.46
N GLU A 18 -10.20 14.74 3.12
CA GLU A 18 -11.35 14.12 2.45
C GLU A 18 -10.96 13.17 1.30
N ALA A 19 -10.91 11.88 1.60
CA ALA A 19 -11.02 10.81 0.62
C ALA A 19 -11.84 9.75 1.32
N GLN A 20 -13.07 9.51 0.84
CA GLN A 20 -13.78 8.29 1.20
C GLN A 20 -12.79 7.14 1.09
N GLU A 21 -12.49 6.49 2.22
CA GLU A 21 -11.47 5.46 2.31
C GLU A 21 -11.68 4.47 1.16
N ASN A 22 -10.65 4.32 0.31
CA ASN A 22 -10.75 3.36 -0.78
C ASN A 22 -10.58 1.97 -0.18
N LYS A 23 -11.69 1.38 0.28
CA LYS A 23 -11.73 0.05 0.93
C LYS A 23 -11.07 -1.03 0.09
N PHE A 24 -11.20 -0.95 -1.24
CA PHE A 24 -10.48 -1.85 -2.14
C PHE A 24 -8.96 -1.69 -2.03
N ALA A 25 -8.47 -0.45 -2.04
CA ALA A 25 -7.04 -0.16 -1.90
C ALA A 25 -6.52 -0.55 -0.50
N ALA A 26 -7.29 -0.29 0.56
CA ALA A 26 -6.98 -0.68 1.94
C ALA A 26 -6.78 -2.19 2.05
N ASN A 27 -7.84 -2.97 1.80
CA ASN A 27 -7.82 -4.43 1.86
C ASN A 27 -6.72 -5.02 0.97
N ARG A 28 -6.54 -4.47 -0.23
CA ARG A 28 -5.53 -4.97 -1.18
C ARG A 28 -4.11 -4.69 -0.71
N SER A 29 -3.86 -3.54 -0.09
CA SER A 29 -2.55 -3.21 0.49
C SER A 29 -2.24 -4.03 1.74
N GLU A 30 -3.24 -4.25 2.61
CA GLU A 30 -3.13 -5.09 3.80
C GLU A 30 -2.80 -6.54 3.45
N ASN A 31 -3.55 -7.13 2.51
CA ASN A 31 -3.30 -8.50 2.05
C ASN A 31 -1.90 -8.68 1.45
N ALA A 32 -1.42 -7.67 0.72
CA ALA A 32 -0.07 -7.70 0.16
C ALA A 32 0.99 -7.62 1.26
N VAL A 33 0.85 -6.69 2.20
CA VAL A 33 1.82 -6.51 3.29
C VAL A 33 1.83 -7.70 4.24
N ALA A 34 0.69 -8.29 4.56
CA ALA A 34 0.61 -9.50 5.37
C ALA A 34 1.41 -10.67 4.75
N LEU A 35 1.36 -10.83 3.42
CA LEU A 35 2.17 -11.84 2.74
C LEU A 35 3.66 -11.48 2.67
N ILE A 36 3.98 -10.19 2.57
CA ILE A 36 5.35 -9.70 2.53
C ILE A 36 6.03 -9.92 3.88
N THR A 37 5.40 -9.48 4.97
CA THR A 37 5.94 -9.64 6.34
C THR A 37 6.01 -11.10 6.77
N SER A 38 5.19 -11.99 6.19
CA SER A 38 5.30 -13.43 6.45
C SER A 38 6.45 -14.12 5.69
N GLN A 39 7.10 -13.45 4.74
CA GLN A 39 8.16 -14.04 3.88
C GLN A 39 9.46 -13.21 3.83
N MET A 40 9.47 -12.06 4.48
CA MET A 40 10.60 -11.14 4.55
C MET A 40 10.71 -10.60 5.98
N GLU A 41 11.92 -10.62 6.52
CA GLU A 41 12.22 -9.89 7.75
C GLU A 41 12.36 -8.41 7.39
N ILE A 42 11.38 -7.60 7.79
CA ILE A 42 11.35 -6.15 7.60
C ILE A 42 10.86 -5.48 8.89
N SER A 43 11.25 -4.23 9.10
CA SER A 43 10.78 -3.46 10.26
C SER A 43 9.30 -3.07 10.13
N ASP A 44 8.64 -2.77 11.25
CA ASP A 44 7.25 -2.25 11.24
C ASP A 44 7.14 -0.95 10.42
N ALA A 45 8.13 -0.07 10.54
CA ALA A 45 8.18 1.18 9.78
C ALA A 45 8.32 0.96 8.26
N ASP A 46 8.95 -0.13 7.86
CA ASP A 46 9.06 -0.53 6.46
C ASP A 46 7.80 -1.23 5.96
N ALA A 47 7.15 -2.03 6.79
CA ALA A 47 5.84 -2.61 6.50
C ALA A 47 4.78 -1.50 6.28
N GLU A 48 4.72 -0.49 7.15
CA GLU A 48 3.84 0.67 7.01
C GLU A 48 4.16 1.45 5.72
N PHE A 49 5.44 1.68 5.44
CA PHE A 49 5.86 2.34 4.20
C PHE A 49 5.44 1.59 2.94
N ILE A 50 5.58 0.26 2.93
CA ILE A 50 5.13 -0.59 1.83
C ILE A 50 3.59 -0.51 1.70
N GLN A 51 2.86 -0.62 2.81
CA GLN A 51 1.41 -0.57 2.81
C GLN A 51 0.91 0.73 2.21
N GLN A 52 1.42 1.87 2.69
CA GLN A 52 1.02 3.18 2.19
C GLN A 52 1.38 3.36 0.71
N THR A 53 2.55 2.87 0.28
CA THR A 53 2.98 2.92 -1.12
C THR A 53 2.02 2.12 -2.02
N LEU A 54 1.65 0.91 -1.62
CA LEU A 54 0.72 0.05 -2.36
C LEU A 54 -0.72 0.59 -2.33
N TYR A 55 -1.19 1.07 -1.17
CA TYR A 55 -2.48 1.74 -1.04
C TYR A 55 -2.61 2.89 -2.04
N ASN A 56 -1.61 3.78 -2.06
CA ASN A 56 -1.59 4.94 -2.95
C ASN A 56 -1.62 4.53 -4.42
N LYS A 57 -0.85 3.50 -4.81
CA LYS A 57 -0.88 2.90 -6.15
C LYS A 57 -2.29 2.45 -6.53
N TYR A 58 -2.95 1.66 -5.68
CA TYR A 58 -4.27 1.12 -5.99
C TYR A 58 -5.35 2.20 -6.02
N ALA A 59 -5.35 3.11 -5.04
CA ALA A 59 -6.30 4.22 -4.97
C ALA A 59 -6.14 5.19 -6.14
N SER A 60 -4.91 5.48 -6.56
CA SER A 60 -4.62 6.31 -7.73
C SER A 60 -5.05 5.65 -9.03
N ASN A 61 -4.74 4.37 -9.22
CA ASN A 61 -5.19 3.61 -10.41
C ASN A 61 -6.72 3.58 -10.52
N ALA A 62 -7.41 3.32 -9.41
CA ALA A 62 -8.87 3.34 -9.39
C ALA A 62 -9.43 4.70 -9.80
N ARG A 63 -8.87 5.81 -9.28
CA ARG A 63 -9.26 7.18 -9.65
C ARG A 63 -9.00 7.51 -11.12
N LYS A 64 -7.88 7.03 -11.67
CA LYS A 64 -7.48 7.26 -13.07
C LYS A 64 -8.28 6.44 -14.08
N ILE A 65 -8.86 5.30 -13.67
CA ILE A 65 -9.53 4.36 -14.58
C ILE A 65 -11.06 4.38 -14.45
N ARG A 66 -11.60 4.38 -13.22
CA ARG A 66 -13.03 4.15 -12.99
C ARG A 66 -13.87 5.29 -13.58
N GLY A 67 -14.83 4.94 -14.44
CA GLY A 67 -15.75 5.90 -15.06
C GLY A 67 -15.11 6.85 -16.07
N LYS A 68 -13.86 6.58 -16.49
CA LYS A 68 -13.13 7.44 -17.45
C LYS A 68 -13.27 7.01 -18.91
N GLY A 69 -13.99 5.93 -19.20
CA GLY A 69 -14.20 5.45 -20.58
C GLY A 69 -12.93 5.01 -21.30
N LEU A 70 -11.85 4.73 -20.56
CA LEU A 70 -10.56 4.35 -21.15
C LEU A 70 -10.64 3.01 -21.89
N SER A 71 -9.96 2.94 -23.02
CA SER A 71 -9.63 1.68 -23.71
C SER A 71 -8.70 0.81 -22.86
N GLU A 72 -8.57 -0.46 -23.25
CA GLU A 72 -7.66 -1.38 -22.55
C GLU A 72 -6.20 -0.95 -22.63
N ASP A 73 -5.77 -0.34 -23.74
CA ASP A 73 -4.39 0.09 -23.90
C ASP A 73 -4.06 1.33 -23.05
N GLU A 74 -5.02 2.25 -22.90
CA GLU A 74 -4.89 3.37 -21.96
C GLU A 74 -4.84 2.88 -20.51
N LYS A 75 -5.67 1.90 -20.14
CA LYS A 75 -5.61 1.27 -18.80
C LYS A 75 -4.24 0.62 -18.56
N LYS A 76 -3.71 -0.13 -19.54
CA LYS A 76 -2.37 -0.71 -19.47
C LYS A 76 -1.30 0.37 -19.28
N ALA A 77 -1.41 1.51 -19.95
CA ALA A 77 -0.48 2.62 -19.78
C ALA A 77 -0.50 3.19 -18.35
N VAL A 78 -1.70 3.34 -17.75
CA VAL A 78 -1.85 3.73 -16.34
C VAL A 78 -1.16 2.72 -15.42
N TYR A 79 -1.41 1.42 -15.59
CA TYR A 79 -0.80 0.38 -14.76
C TYR A 79 0.72 0.31 -14.91
N LYS A 80 1.25 0.49 -16.13
CA LYS A 80 2.69 0.49 -16.41
C LYS A 80 3.37 1.67 -15.71
N THR A 81 2.77 2.85 -15.80
CA THR A 81 3.28 4.07 -15.14
C THR A 81 3.29 3.89 -13.63
N ALA A 82 2.17 3.47 -13.04
CA ALA A 82 2.06 3.24 -11.61
C ALA A 82 3.05 2.18 -11.11
N SER A 83 3.32 1.13 -11.90
CA SER A 83 4.31 0.10 -11.57
C SER A 83 5.75 0.65 -11.54
N LYS A 84 6.09 1.55 -12.48
CA LYS A 84 7.40 2.21 -12.51
C LYS A 84 7.58 3.12 -11.30
N GLU A 85 6.60 3.98 -11.02
CA GLU A 85 6.60 4.89 -9.87
C GLU A 85 6.70 4.13 -8.54
N THR A 86 5.95 3.03 -8.41
CA THR A 86 5.99 2.17 -7.22
C THR A 86 7.41 1.62 -7.00
N ARG A 87 8.04 1.07 -8.05
CA ARG A 87 9.42 0.55 -7.93
C ARG A 87 10.41 1.64 -7.53
N GLN A 88 10.32 2.82 -8.17
CA GLN A 88 11.17 3.95 -7.83
C GLN A 88 10.98 4.39 -6.38
N LYS A 89 9.75 4.42 -5.88
CA LYS A 89 9.46 4.75 -4.48
C LYS A 89 10.04 3.72 -3.52
N LEU A 90 9.86 2.43 -3.79
CA LEU A 90 10.42 1.36 -2.94
C LEU A 90 11.95 1.38 -2.92
N MET A 91 12.61 1.71 -4.04
CA MET A 91 14.07 1.86 -4.13
C MET A 91 14.65 2.98 -3.24
N THR A 92 13.80 3.84 -2.63
CA THR A 92 14.27 4.83 -1.65
C THR A 92 14.59 4.23 -0.28
N ARG A 93 14.16 3.00 -0.01
CA ARG A 93 14.38 2.30 1.27
C ARG A 93 14.95 0.89 1.10
N PHE A 94 14.66 0.23 -0.01
CA PHE A 94 15.05 -1.15 -0.26
C PHE A 94 16.03 -1.24 -1.42
N ASN A 95 16.89 -2.24 -1.38
CA ASN A 95 17.76 -2.55 -2.51
C ASN A 95 16.96 -3.21 -3.67
N ARG A 96 17.61 -3.38 -4.83
CA ARG A 96 16.96 -3.89 -6.03
C ARG A 96 16.34 -5.29 -5.86
N GLU A 97 17.01 -6.18 -5.13
CA GLU A 97 16.56 -7.55 -4.91
C GLU A 97 15.34 -7.59 -3.99
N GLU A 98 15.39 -6.82 -2.90
CA GLU A 98 14.27 -6.63 -1.97
C GLU A 98 13.04 -6.04 -2.67
N VAL A 99 13.22 -4.99 -3.49
CA VAL A 99 12.13 -4.42 -4.29
C VAL A 99 11.53 -5.47 -5.22
N GLN A 100 12.35 -6.30 -5.85
CA GLN A 100 11.86 -7.35 -6.73
C GLN A 100 11.04 -8.39 -5.95
N LYS A 101 11.54 -8.84 -4.78
CA LYS A 101 10.83 -9.77 -3.89
C LYS A 101 9.50 -9.19 -3.40
N ILE A 102 9.48 -7.92 -2.98
CA ILE A 102 8.26 -7.19 -2.58
C ILE A 102 7.23 -7.20 -3.70
N ILE A 103 7.62 -6.87 -4.94
CA ILE A 103 6.70 -6.84 -6.09
C ILE A 103 6.19 -8.25 -6.44
N ASP A 104 7.03 -9.28 -6.33
CA ASP A 104 6.58 -10.64 -6.63
C ASP A 104 5.61 -11.17 -5.56
N LEU A 105 5.84 -10.83 -4.29
CA LEU A 105 4.92 -11.14 -3.19
C LEU A 105 3.61 -10.35 -3.31
N GLU A 106 3.66 -9.06 -3.64
CA GLU A 106 2.47 -8.26 -3.95
C GLU A 106 1.61 -8.93 -5.04
N ARG A 107 2.22 -9.36 -6.15
CA ARG A 107 1.50 -10.06 -7.22
C ARG A 107 0.93 -11.41 -6.78
N LYS A 108 1.66 -12.18 -5.97
CA LYS A 108 1.19 -13.45 -5.42
C LYS A 108 0.00 -13.27 -4.47
N SER A 109 -0.06 -12.15 -3.75
CA SER A 109 -1.18 -11.83 -2.85
C SER A 109 -2.53 -11.72 -3.58
N PHE A 110 -2.52 -11.52 -4.91
CA PHE A 110 -3.73 -11.42 -5.73
C PHE A 110 -4.28 -12.76 -6.22
N LYS A 111 -3.50 -13.83 -6.08
CA LYS A 111 -3.82 -15.16 -6.65
C LYS A 111 -4.43 -16.12 -5.62
N LYS A 112 -4.77 -15.62 -4.44
CA LYS A 112 -5.46 -16.39 -3.39
C LYS A 112 -6.97 -16.22 -3.52
#